data_AF-A0A7C5CC34-F1
#
_entry.id   AF-A0A7C5CC34-F1
#
_cell.length_a   1.000
_cell.length_b   1.000
_cell.length_c   1.000
_cell.angle_alpha   90.00
_cell.angle_beta   90.00
_cell.angle_gamma   90.00
#
_symmetry.space_group_name_H-M   'P 1'
#
loop_
_entity.id
_entity.type
_entity.pdbx_description
1 polymer ?
#
loop_
_entity_poly.entity_id
_entity_poly.type
_entity_poly.pdbx_seq_one_letter_code
_entity_poly.pdbx_strand_id
1 'polypeptide(L)'
;MNKLDLKTTINDAFEARETIGFDTRGDVRDAVDAALNLLDSGEARVAQKGADGNWVVNQWLKKAVLLSFRLNDMEMIEGGPGGSHWWDKVPSKFNGWSENRFREAGFRAVPGAIVRHSAFVAPGAILMPSFVNLGANVGAGTMVDTWVTVGSCAQIGKNVHLSGGVGIGGVLEPLQAGPTIIEDNCFIGARSEVVEGVIVR
;
A
#
# COMPACT_ATOMS: atom_id res chain seq x y z
N MET A 1 0.30 15.38 -15.16
CA MET A 1 1.48 14.63 -15.64
C MET A 1 1.05 13.22 -16.03
N ASN A 2 1.57 12.69 -17.14
CA ASN A 2 1.32 11.29 -17.48
C ASN A 2 2.25 10.38 -16.64
N LYS A 3 2.04 9.04 -16.65
CA LYS A 3 2.84 8.10 -15.85
C LYS A 3 4.33 8.10 -16.20
N LEU A 4 4.70 8.41 -17.45
CA LEU A 4 6.09 8.48 -17.88
C LEU A 4 6.78 9.70 -17.27
N ASP A 5 6.12 10.87 -17.29
CA ASP A 5 6.63 12.10 -16.67
C ASP A 5 6.83 11.89 -15.16
N LEU A 6 5.83 11.32 -14.49
CA LEU A 6 5.91 11.00 -13.05
C LEU A 6 7.12 10.10 -12.75
N LYS A 7 7.31 9.05 -13.54
CA LYS A 7 8.43 8.12 -13.38
C LYS A 7 9.78 8.84 -13.51
N THR A 8 9.93 9.75 -14.47
CA THR A 8 11.17 10.52 -14.66
C THR A 8 11.42 11.41 -13.45
N THR A 9 10.45 12.26 -13.08
CA THR A 9 10.57 13.18 -11.93
C THR A 9 10.90 12.45 -10.63
N ILE A 10 10.26 11.31 -10.37
CA ILE A 10 10.51 10.52 -9.16
C ILE A 10 11.89 9.87 -9.16
N ASN A 11 12.39 9.42 -10.31
CA ASN A 11 13.75 8.88 -10.37
C ASN A 11 14.78 9.97 -10.11
N ASP A 12 14.64 11.13 -10.75
CA ASP A 12 15.55 12.25 -10.59
C ASP A 12 15.56 12.76 -9.13
N ALA A 13 14.36 12.92 -8.55
CA ALA A 13 14.21 13.30 -7.14
C ALA A 13 14.81 12.27 -6.18
N PHE A 14 14.72 10.97 -6.50
CA PHE A 14 15.29 9.92 -5.66
C PHE A 14 16.82 9.89 -5.71
N GLU A 15 17.43 10.20 -6.85
CA GLU A 15 18.89 10.37 -6.94
C GLU A 15 19.34 11.59 -6.12
N ALA A 16 18.56 12.67 -6.13
CA ALA A 16 18.80 13.89 -5.34
C ALA A 16 18.18 13.86 -3.92
N ARG A 17 17.78 12.69 -3.39
CA ARG A 17 16.95 12.57 -2.17
C ARG A 17 17.51 13.22 -0.90
N GLU A 18 18.82 13.44 -0.82
CA GLU A 18 19.43 14.13 0.31
C GLU A 18 19.11 15.63 0.35
N THR A 19 18.61 16.18 -0.77
CA THR A 19 18.10 17.56 -0.85
C THR A 19 16.60 17.65 -0.58
N ILE A 20 15.92 16.51 -0.42
CA ILE A 20 14.47 16.43 -0.24
C ILE A 20 14.12 16.36 1.24
N GLY A 21 13.25 17.26 1.69
CA GLY A 21 12.80 17.38 3.07
C GLY A 21 11.33 17.80 3.18
N PHE A 22 10.87 18.04 4.41
CA PHE A 22 9.47 18.37 4.70
C PHE A 22 9.01 19.71 4.10
N ASP A 23 9.94 20.62 3.82
CA ASP A 23 9.73 21.93 3.22
C ASP A 23 9.73 21.90 1.69
N THR A 24 10.11 20.77 1.07
CA THR A 24 10.10 20.60 -0.39
C THR A 24 8.67 20.75 -0.94
N ARG A 25 8.52 21.56 -2.00
CA ARG A 25 7.25 21.87 -2.71
C ARG A 25 7.46 21.77 -4.22
N GLY A 26 6.40 22.02 -5.00
CA GLY A 26 6.43 22.01 -6.47
C GLY A 26 6.47 20.60 -7.04
N ASP A 27 7.04 20.47 -8.24
CA ASP A 27 6.94 19.28 -9.09
C ASP A 27 7.29 17.96 -8.38
N VAL A 28 8.30 17.94 -7.50
CA VAL A 28 8.69 16.73 -6.77
C VAL A 28 7.59 16.27 -5.82
N ARG A 29 7.02 17.20 -5.05
CA ARG A 29 5.91 16.89 -4.13
C ARG A 29 4.69 16.43 -4.91
N ASP A 30 4.32 17.19 -5.92
CA ASP A 30 3.15 16.89 -6.75
C ASP A 30 3.29 15.52 -7.45
N ALA A 31 4.50 15.17 -7.90
CA ALA A 31 4.76 13.88 -8.52
C ALA A 31 4.68 12.71 -7.51
N VAL A 32 5.22 12.88 -6.31
CA VAL A 32 5.13 11.84 -5.26
C VAL A 32 3.67 11.65 -4.83
N ASP A 33 2.95 12.74 -4.56
CA ASP A 33 1.53 12.69 -4.16
C ASP A 33 0.68 12.05 -5.27
N ALA A 34 0.91 12.41 -6.54
CA ALA A 34 0.24 11.76 -7.66
C ALA A 34 0.56 10.26 -7.75
N ALA A 35 1.81 9.85 -7.54
CA ALA A 35 2.19 8.43 -7.57
C ALA A 35 1.57 7.62 -6.42
N LEU A 36 1.51 8.17 -5.21
CA LEU A 36 0.82 7.54 -4.08
C LEU A 36 -0.68 7.43 -4.34
N ASN A 37 -1.30 8.43 -4.97
CA ASN A 37 -2.72 8.38 -5.36
C ASN A 37 -2.99 7.34 -6.46
N LEU A 38 -2.06 7.16 -7.42
CA LEU A 38 -2.15 6.08 -8.40
C LEU A 38 -2.04 4.69 -7.74
N LEU A 39 -1.21 4.54 -6.71
CA LEU A 39 -1.15 3.33 -5.91
C LEU A 39 -2.44 3.13 -5.10
N ASP A 40 -2.95 4.18 -4.45
CA ASP A 40 -4.15 4.15 -3.60
C ASP A 40 -5.42 3.75 -4.37
N SER A 41 -5.53 4.23 -5.62
CA SER A 41 -6.63 3.92 -6.56
C SER A 41 -6.46 2.60 -7.30
N GLY A 42 -5.28 1.99 -7.26
CA GLY A 42 -4.95 0.76 -7.99
C GLY A 42 -4.67 0.96 -9.48
N GLU A 43 -4.66 2.21 -9.97
CA GLU A 43 -4.25 2.53 -11.35
C GLU A 43 -2.77 2.25 -11.62
N ALA A 44 -1.94 2.22 -10.57
CA ALA A 44 -0.60 1.69 -10.58
C ALA A 44 -0.44 0.67 -9.44
N ARG A 45 0.54 -0.23 -9.58
CA ARG A 45 0.88 -1.22 -8.55
C ARG A 45 2.38 -1.49 -8.53
N VAL A 46 2.92 -1.76 -7.34
CA VAL A 46 4.37 -1.92 -7.13
C VAL A 46 4.94 -3.10 -7.91
N ALA A 47 4.19 -4.19 -8.05
CA ALA A 47 4.54 -5.28 -8.94
C ALA A 47 3.32 -5.76 -9.72
N GLN A 48 3.52 -6.21 -10.96
CA GLN A 48 2.49 -6.74 -11.85
C GLN A 48 3.02 -7.92 -12.66
N LYS A 49 2.16 -8.86 -13.07
CA LYS A 49 2.54 -9.89 -14.04
C LYS A 49 2.84 -9.26 -15.41
N GLY A 50 4.00 -9.59 -15.95
CA GLY A 50 4.40 -9.31 -17.33
C GLY A 50 3.70 -10.25 -18.32
N ALA A 51 3.94 -10.01 -19.61
CA ALA A 51 3.35 -10.82 -20.69
C ALA A 51 3.84 -12.28 -20.68
N ASP A 52 5.00 -12.53 -20.09
CA ASP A 52 5.60 -13.85 -19.89
C ASP A 52 5.09 -14.58 -18.63
N GLY A 53 4.18 -13.94 -17.87
CA GLY A 53 3.64 -14.46 -16.61
C GLY A 53 4.53 -14.23 -15.39
N ASN A 54 5.71 -13.64 -15.56
CA ASN A 54 6.61 -13.32 -14.44
C ASN A 54 6.25 -11.98 -13.79
N TRP A 55 6.52 -11.84 -12.51
CA TRP A 55 6.27 -10.59 -11.80
C TRP A 55 7.38 -9.57 -12.07
N VAL A 56 6.98 -8.36 -12.48
CA VAL A 56 7.86 -7.24 -12.77
C VAL A 56 7.63 -6.15 -11.72
N VAL A 57 8.72 -5.66 -11.12
CA VAL A 57 8.69 -4.62 -10.10
C VAL A 57 8.82 -3.23 -10.73
N ASN A 58 7.86 -2.37 -10.45
CA ASN A 58 7.88 -0.95 -10.78
C ASN A 58 8.69 -0.17 -9.71
N GLN A 59 10.03 -0.24 -9.79
CA GLN A 59 10.91 0.33 -8.75
C GLN A 59 10.66 1.82 -8.46
N TRP A 60 10.26 2.60 -9.45
CA TRP A 60 9.96 4.02 -9.26
C TRP A 60 8.80 4.26 -8.29
N LEU A 61 7.85 3.33 -8.16
CA LEU A 61 6.78 3.43 -7.17
C LEU A 61 7.30 3.20 -5.75
N LYS A 62 8.27 2.31 -5.57
CA LYS A 62 8.97 2.16 -4.27
C LYS A 62 9.77 3.42 -3.93
N LYS A 63 10.44 4.02 -4.92
CA LYS A 63 11.11 5.33 -4.75
C LYS A 63 10.13 6.43 -4.33
N ALA A 64 8.94 6.49 -4.93
CA ALA A 64 7.90 7.44 -4.55
C ALA A 64 7.47 7.28 -3.08
N VAL A 65 7.25 6.03 -2.64
CA VAL A 65 6.96 5.71 -1.24
C VAL A 65 8.09 6.15 -0.32
N LEU A 66 9.35 5.87 -0.65
CA LEU A 66 10.49 6.28 0.17
C LEU A 66 10.66 7.81 0.22
N LEU A 67 10.42 8.51 -0.89
CA LEU A 67 10.43 9.97 -0.92
C LEU A 67 9.33 10.57 -0.05
N SER A 68 8.15 9.93 0.03
CA SER A 68 7.06 10.43 0.86
C SER A 68 7.44 10.47 2.34
N PHE A 69 8.29 9.55 2.82
CA PHE A 69 8.79 9.59 4.20
C PHE A 69 9.70 10.79 4.50
N ARG A 70 10.40 11.30 3.47
CA ARG A 70 11.22 12.51 3.56
C ARG A 70 10.38 13.78 3.43
N LEU A 71 9.36 13.73 2.60
CA LEU A 71 8.45 14.85 2.35
C LEU A 71 7.47 15.10 3.52
N ASN A 72 7.17 14.10 4.34
CA ASN A 72 6.22 14.25 5.44
C ASN A 72 6.95 14.27 6.78
N ASP A 73 6.69 15.31 7.57
CA ASP A 73 7.14 15.37 8.97
C ASP A 73 6.20 14.54 9.86
N MET A 74 6.65 14.24 11.07
CA MET A 74 5.82 13.58 12.07
C MET A 74 4.73 14.54 12.57
N GLU A 75 3.54 14.01 12.74
CA GLU A 75 2.39 14.76 13.25
C GLU A 75 1.62 13.96 14.31
N MET A 76 0.88 14.70 15.15
CA MET A 76 -0.05 14.07 16.08
C MET A 76 -1.30 13.64 15.30
N ILE A 77 -1.71 12.39 15.49
CA ILE A 77 -2.91 11.83 14.89
C ILE A 77 -3.91 11.56 16.01
N GLU A 78 -5.07 12.20 15.94
CA GLU A 78 -6.14 12.06 16.93
C GLU A 78 -6.88 10.71 16.84
N GLY A 79 -7.71 10.42 17.84
CA GLY A 79 -8.62 9.26 17.86
C GLY A 79 -8.19 8.10 18.78
N GLY A 80 -7.16 8.30 19.61
CA GLY A 80 -6.67 7.29 20.54
C GLY A 80 -7.56 7.10 21.79
N PRO A 81 -7.39 5.98 22.52
CA PRO A 81 -8.14 5.71 23.74
C PRO A 81 -8.03 6.85 24.77
N GLY A 82 -9.16 7.25 25.37
CA GLY A 82 -9.16 8.31 26.38
C GLY A 82 -8.74 9.70 25.86
N GLY A 83 -8.85 9.97 24.56
CA GLY A 83 -8.38 11.21 23.94
C GLY A 83 -6.87 11.28 23.74
N SER A 84 -6.19 10.13 23.79
CA SER A 84 -4.77 10.03 23.44
C SER A 84 -4.55 10.18 21.92
N HIS A 85 -3.29 10.31 21.53
CA HIS A 85 -2.87 10.55 20.15
C HIS A 85 -1.85 9.49 19.72
N TRP A 86 -1.75 9.27 18.42
CA TRP A 86 -0.61 8.63 17.79
C TRP A 86 0.38 9.69 17.29
N TRP A 87 1.60 9.26 16.96
CA TRP A 87 2.67 10.09 16.41
C TRP A 87 3.27 9.36 15.21
N ASP A 88 2.90 9.77 13.99
CA ASP A 88 3.33 9.16 12.73
C ASP A 88 3.30 10.20 11.60
N LYS A 89 3.81 9.85 10.42
CA LYS A 89 3.87 10.71 9.22
C LYS A 89 3.15 10.13 8.01
N VAL A 90 2.48 8.98 8.17
CA VAL A 90 1.76 8.31 7.08
C VAL A 90 0.27 8.40 7.35
N PRO A 91 -0.50 9.13 6.51
CA PRO A 91 -1.93 9.26 6.72
C PRO A 91 -2.67 7.94 6.49
N SER A 92 -3.81 7.79 7.16
CA SER A 92 -4.77 6.73 6.86
C SER A 92 -5.31 6.86 5.43
N LYS A 93 -5.55 5.74 4.75
CA LYS A 93 -6.27 5.70 3.47
C LYS A 93 -7.63 6.39 3.59
N PHE A 94 -8.27 6.27 4.75
CA PHE A 94 -9.62 6.77 4.99
C PHE A 94 -9.65 8.22 5.46
N ASN A 95 -8.49 8.89 5.55
CA ASN A 95 -8.46 10.30 5.94
C ASN A 95 -9.30 11.14 4.95
N GLY A 96 -10.26 11.91 5.48
CA GLY A 96 -11.17 12.72 4.68
C GLY A 96 -12.24 11.96 3.89
N TRP A 97 -12.38 10.63 4.04
CA TRP A 97 -13.40 9.87 3.32
C TRP A 97 -14.81 10.16 3.83
N SER A 98 -15.75 10.30 2.89
CA SER A 98 -17.19 10.37 3.16
C SER A 98 -17.88 9.05 2.77
N GLU A 99 -19.17 8.93 3.11
CA GLU A 99 -19.99 7.78 2.75
C GLU A 99 -19.94 7.44 1.25
N ASN A 100 -20.04 8.46 0.38
CA ASN A 100 -20.00 8.28 -1.07
C ASN A 100 -18.69 7.61 -1.51
N ARG A 101 -17.56 7.99 -0.90
CA ARG A 101 -16.27 7.40 -1.25
C ARG A 101 -16.17 5.94 -0.86
N PHE A 102 -16.71 5.54 0.30
CA PHE A 102 -16.80 4.13 0.69
C PHE A 102 -17.72 3.34 -0.25
N ARG A 103 -18.85 3.91 -0.67
CA ARG A 103 -19.78 3.27 -1.61
C ARG A 103 -19.14 3.04 -2.99
N GLU A 104 -18.43 4.04 -3.51
CA GLU A 104 -17.68 3.94 -4.77
C GLU A 104 -16.59 2.87 -4.71
N ALA A 105 -15.83 2.82 -3.60
CA ALA A 105 -14.74 1.87 -3.44
C ALA A 105 -15.22 0.41 -3.31
N GLY A 106 -16.43 0.20 -2.79
CA GLY A 106 -17.13 -1.08 -2.86
C GLY A 106 -16.54 -2.23 -2.02
N PHE A 107 -15.61 -1.94 -1.11
CA PHE A 107 -15.11 -2.90 -0.11
C PHE A 107 -15.72 -2.64 1.27
N ARG A 108 -15.57 -3.61 2.18
CA ARG A 108 -16.00 -3.48 3.58
C ARG A 108 -14.80 -3.29 4.49
N ALA A 109 -14.75 -2.17 5.21
CA ALA A 109 -13.80 -1.95 6.29
C ALA A 109 -14.52 -2.08 7.64
N VAL A 110 -14.26 -3.17 8.37
CA VAL A 110 -14.81 -3.40 9.70
C VAL A 110 -14.06 -2.52 10.71
N PRO A 111 -14.73 -1.93 11.74
CA PRO A 111 -14.05 -1.15 12.76
C PRO A 111 -12.85 -1.89 13.36
N GLY A 112 -11.67 -1.26 13.32
CA GLY A 112 -10.39 -1.87 13.67
C GLY A 112 -9.53 -2.26 12.45
N ALA A 113 -10.05 -2.17 11.23
CA ALA A 113 -9.25 -2.26 10.01
C ALA A 113 -8.45 -0.95 9.83
N ILE A 114 -7.12 -1.07 9.75
CA ILE A 114 -6.20 0.05 9.60
C ILE A 114 -5.51 -0.09 8.24
N VAL A 115 -5.67 0.91 7.38
CA VAL A 115 -5.09 0.94 6.05
C VAL A 115 -4.33 2.23 5.86
N ARG A 116 -3.04 2.15 5.53
CA ARG A 116 -2.23 3.33 5.20
C ARG A 116 -2.51 3.82 3.78
N HIS A 117 -2.51 5.14 3.59
CA HIS A 117 -2.64 5.74 2.26
C HIS A 117 -1.56 5.19 1.32
N SER A 118 -1.93 5.06 0.03
CA SER A 118 -1.26 4.35 -1.07
C SER A 118 -1.52 2.86 -1.16
N ALA A 119 -2.16 2.23 -0.16
CA ALA A 119 -2.63 0.85 -0.32
C ALA A 119 -3.93 0.82 -1.14
N PHE A 120 -3.99 -0.07 -2.13
CA PHE A 120 -5.22 -0.34 -2.89
C PHE A 120 -6.01 -1.48 -2.25
N VAL A 121 -7.33 -1.30 -2.19
CA VAL A 121 -8.29 -2.31 -1.76
C VAL A 121 -9.40 -2.36 -2.80
N ALA A 122 -9.51 -3.49 -3.50
CA ALA A 122 -10.46 -3.66 -4.59
C ALA A 122 -11.90 -3.88 -4.11
N PRO A 123 -12.91 -3.64 -4.98
CA PRO A 123 -14.30 -3.92 -4.67
C PRO A 123 -14.55 -5.38 -4.23
N GLY A 124 -15.49 -5.56 -3.32
CA GLY A 124 -15.85 -6.86 -2.75
C GLY A 124 -14.87 -7.41 -1.71
N ALA A 125 -13.71 -6.79 -1.50
CA ALA A 125 -12.82 -7.20 -0.42
C ALA A 125 -13.44 -6.91 0.96
N ILE A 126 -13.10 -7.73 1.95
CA ILE A 126 -13.54 -7.56 3.33
C ILE A 126 -12.30 -7.46 4.23
N LEU A 127 -12.18 -6.33 4.92
CA LEU A 127 -11.14 -6.08 5.90
C LEU A 127 -11.76 -6.20 7.29
N MET A 128 -11.49 -7.32 7.96
CA MET A 128 -11.71 -7.47 9.39
C MET A 128 -10.71 -6.59 10.17
N PRO A 129 -10.74 -6.53 11.52
CA PRO A 129 -9.71 -5.81 12.27
C PRO A 129 -8.31 -6.33 11.90
N SER A 130 -7.56 -5.56 11.12
CA SER A 130 -6.38 -6.01 10.38
C SER A 130 -5.54 -4.80 9.98
N PHE A 131 -4.32 -5.03 9.48
CA PHE A 131 -3.45 -3.96 9.01
C PHE A 131 -3.04 -4.17 7.55
N VAL A 132 -3.25 -3.15 6.71
CA VAL A 132 -2.79 -3.12 5.31
C VAL A 132 -1.85 -1.93 5.13
N ASN A 133 -0.60 -2.23 4.84
CA ASN A 133 0.45 -1.23 4.76
C ASN A 133 0.55 -0.62 3.35
N LEU A 134 1.25 0.51 3.27
CA LEU A 134 1.45 1.32 2.06
C LEU A 134 1.93 0.52 0.83
N GLY A 135 1.49 0.95 -0.36
CA GLY A 135 1.80 0.32 -1.64
C GLY A 135 1.30 -1.13 -1.82
N ALA A 136 0.63 -1.72 -0.82
CA ALA A 136 -0.01 -3.03 -0.97
C ALA A 136 -1.18 -2.95 -1.96
N ASN A 137 -1.48 -4.07 -2.60
CA ASN A 137 -2.60 -4.20 -3.53
C ASN A 137 -3.43 -5.42 -3.13
N VAL A 138 -4.64 -5.19 -2.64
CA VAL A 138 -5.58 -6.24 -2.24
C VAL A 138 -6.63 -6.43 -3.33
N GLY A 139 -6.61 -7.60 -3.97
CA GLY A 139 -7.50 -7.95 -5.09
C GLY A 139 -8.97 -8.11 -4.70
N ALA A 140 -9.83 -8.15 -5.73
CA ALA A 140 -11.28 -8.15 -5.56
C ALA A 140 -11.76 -9.44 -4.87
N GLY A 141 -12.78 -9.31 -4.02
CA GLY A 141 -13.38 -10.44 -3.31
C GLY A 141 -12.49 -11.10 -2.24
N THR A 142 -11.31 -10.52 -1.96
CA THR A 142 -10.38 -11.09 -0.98
C THR A 142 -10.85 -10.88 0.46
N MET A 143 -10.72 -11.93 1.27
CA MET A 143 -10.99 -11.90 2.71
C MET A 143 -9.68 -11.67 3.48
N VAL A 144 -9.62 -10.57 4.22
CA VAL A 144 -8.54 -10.23 5.15
C VAL A 144 -9.10 -10.38 6.55
N ASP A 145 -8.89 -11.55 7.17
CA ASP A 145 -9.46 -11.90 8.47
C ASP A 145 -8.83 -11.12 9.65
N THR A 146 -9.39 -11.33 10.83
CA THR A 146 -8.98 -10.66 12.06
C THR A 146 -7.50 -10.92 12.36
N TRP A 147 -6.78 -9.85 12.67
CA TRP A 147 -5.35 -9.79 12.95
C TRP A 147 -4.45 -10.22 11.80
N VAL A 148 -4.97 -10.20 10.56
CA VAL A 148 -4.12 -10.32 9.37
C VAL A 148 -3.28 -9.06 9.19
N THR A 149 -2.04 -9.26 8.74
CA THR A 149 -1.17 -8.18 8.28
C THR A 149 -0.83 -8.36 6.81
N VAL A 150 -1.15 -7.36 5.99
CA VAL A 150 -0.70 -7.24 4.60
C VAL A 150 0.40 -6.19 4.55
N GLY A 151 1.65 -6.64 4.44
CA GLY A 151 2.84 -5.80 4.51
C GLY A 151 3.01 -4.87 3.31
N SER A 152 3.99 -3.96 3.42
CA SER A 152 4.25 -2.94 2.40
C SER A 152 4.55 -3.57 1.05
N CYS A 153 3.96 -3.00 0.00
CA CYS A 153 4.11 -3.47 -1.40
C CYS A 153 3.56 -4.88 -1.69
N ALA A 154 3.01 -5.62 -0.72
CA ALA A 154 2.50 -6.97 -0.95
C ALA A 154 1.39 -6.99 -2.02
N GLN A 155 1.36 -8.04 -2.84
CA GLN A 155 0.39 -8.20 -3.93
C GLN A 155 -0.51 -9.39 -3.61
N ILE A 156 -1.77 -9.11 -3.29
CA ILE A 156 -2.78 -10.13 -2.99
C ILE A 156 -3.73 -10.23 -4.17
N GLY A 157 -3.88 -11.44 -4.70
CA GLY A 157 -4.75 -11.76 -5.82
C GLY A 157 -6.24 -11.58 -5.50
N LYS A 158 -7.06 -11.94 -6.48
CA LYS A 158 -8.53 -11.98 -6.35
C LYS A 158 -8.95 -13.23 -5.60
N ASN A 159 -10.05 -13.13 -4.86
CA ASN A 159 -10.66 -14.24 -4.12
C ASN A 159 -9.68 -14.99 -3.20
N VAL A 160 -8.66 -14.29 -2.68
CA VAL A 160 -7.74 -14.87 -1.71
C VAL A 160 -8.43 -14.89 -0.35
N HIS A 161 -8.18 -15.94 0.45
CA HIS A 161 -8.58 -15.95 1.86
C HIS A 161 -7.33 -15.97 2.74
N LEU A 162 -7.04 -14.83 3.36
CA LEU A 162 -6.03 -14.72 4.41
C LEU A 162 -6.74 -14.96 5.75
N SER A 163 -6.57 -16.16 6.31
CA SER A 163 -7.24 -16.54 7.56
C SER A 163 -6.69 -15.79 8.78
N GLY A 164 -7.41 -15.84 9.89
CA GLY A 164 -7.08 -15.07 11.09
C GLY A 164 -5.61 -15.17 11.54
N GLY A 165 -4.96 -14.02 11.72
CA GLY A 165 -3.57 -13.92 12.14
C GLY A 165 -2.53 -14.30 11.09
N VAL A 166 -2.89 -14.37 9.81
CA VAL A 166 -1.91 -14.54 8.73
C VAL A 166 -1.07 -13.28 8.58
N GLY A 167 0.24 -13.46 8.47
CA GLY A 167 1.17 -12.37 8.16
C GLY A 167 1.72 -12.49 6.74
N ILE A 168 1.56 -11.43 5.96
CA ILE A 168 2.19 -11.28 4.64
C ILE A 168 3.26 -10.21 4.75
N GLY A 169 4.53 -10.61 4.66
CA GLY A 169 5.68 -9.74 4.86
C GLY A 169 5.77 -8.62 3.83
N GLY A 170 6.14 -7.42 4.29
CA GLY A 170 6.37 -6.27 3.42
C GLY A 170 7.78 -6.24 2.84
N VAL A 171 7.93 -5.73 1.62
CA VAL A 171 9.24 -5.57 0.97
C VAL A 171 9.30 -4.24 0.23
N LEU A 172 9.69 -3.18 0.94
CA LEU A 172 9.93 -1.87 0.35
C LEU A 172 11.37 -1.77 -0.19
N GLU A 173 12.35 -2.16 0.62
CA GLU A 173 13.76 -2.25 0.23
C GLU A 173 14.24 -3.70 0.31
N PRO A 174 15.22 -4.10 -0.52
CA PRO A 174 15.87 -3.28 -1.57
C PRO A 174 14.95 -3.05 -2.78
N LEU A 175 15.21 -1.99 -3.56
CA LEU A 175 14.30 -1.53 -4.62
C LEU A 175 13.98 -2.60 -5.67
N GLN A 176 14.98 -3.41 -6.05
CA GLN A 176 14.84 -4.48 -7.03
C GLN A 176 14.11 -5.72 -6.51
N ALA A 177 13.98 -5.91 -5.19
CA ALA A 177 13.35 -7.10 -4.64
C ALA A 177 11.85 -7.13 -4.96
N GLY A 178 11.37 -8.31 -5.38
CA GLY A 178 9.94 -8.58 -5.51
C GLY A 178 9.24 -8.45 -4.15
N PRO A 179 8.04 -7.86 -4.09
CA PRO A 179 7.22 -7.95 -2.89
C PRO A 179 6.75 -9.39 -2.66
N THR A 180 6.23 -9.66 -1.47
CA THR A 180 5.51 -10.92 -1.22
C THR A 180 4.22 -10.95 -2.04
N ILE A 181 3.93 -12.10 -2.65
CA ILE A 181 2.83 -12.25 -3.62
C ILE A 181 2.01 -13.48 -3.27
N ILE A 182 0.70 -13.28 -3.17
CA ILE A 182 -0.28 -14.36 -3.08
C ILE A 182 -1.15 -14.24 -4.34
N GLU A 183 -1.10 -15.22 -5.24
CA GLU A 183 -1.87 -15.18 -6.49
C GLU A 183 -3.37 -15.49 -6.26
N ASP A 184 -4.15 -15.42 -7.33
CA ASP A 184 -5.60 -15.52 -7.27
C ASP A 184 -6.06 -16.87 -6.70
N ASN A 185 -7.11 -16.83 -5.88
CA ASN A 185 -7.80 -17.98 -5.29
C ASN A 185 -6.98 -18.81 -4.27
N CYS A 186 -5.84 -18.32 -3.79
CA CYS A 186 -5.12 -18.98 -2.70
C CYS A 186 -5.92 -18.93 -1.38
N PHE A 187 -5.84 -20.01 -0.61
CA PHE A 187 -6.26 -20.05 0.80
C PHE A 187 -5.01 -20.14 1.68
N ILE A 188 -4.82 -19.16 2.57
CA ILE A 188 -3.73 -19.15 3.54
C ILE A 188 -4.32 -19.41 4.93
N GLY A 189 -3.98 -20.57 5.50
CA GLY A 189 -4.50 -21.01 6.79
C GLY A 189 -4.04 -20.13 7.96
N ALA A 190 -4.83 -20.10 9.03
CA ALA A 190 -4.62 -19.22 10.18
C ALA A 190 -3.20 -19.34 10.76
N ARG A 191 -2.65 -18.21 11.23
CA ARG A 191 -1.30 -18.11 11.82
C ARG A 191 -0.12 -18.46 10.89
N SER A 192 -0.38 -18.67 9.61
CA SER A 192 0.68 -18.84 8.62
C SER A 192 1.36 -17.51 8.32
N GLU A 193 2.62 -17.57 7.92
CA GLU A 193 3.40 -16.40 7.55
C GLU A 193 4.06 -16.63 6.19
N VAL A 194 3.96 -15.65 5.29
CA VAL A 194 4.64 -15.65 3.98
C VAL A 194 5.39 -14.34 3.87
N VAL A 195 6.72 -14.38 3.74
CA VAL A 195 7.57 -13.18 3.88
C VAL A 195 8.64 -13.12 2.79
N GLU A 196 9.43 -12.04 2.81
CA GLU A 196 10.71 -11.93 2.07
C GLU A 196 10.60 -12.13 0.55
N GLY A 197 9.46 -11.72 -0.04
CA GLY A 197 9.28 -11.79 -1.50
C GLY A 197 8.85 -13.16 -2.02
N VAL A 198 8.47 -14.09 -1.13
CA VAL A 198 7.91 -15.38 -1.53
C VAL A 198 6.64 -15.19 -2.36
N ILE A 199 6.50 -16.04 -3.37
CA ILE A 199 5.34 -16.10 -4.26
C ILE A 199 4.59 -17.41 -4.01
N VAL A 200 3.31 -17.31 -3.63
CA VAL A 200 2.38 -18.43 -3.52
C VAL A 200 1.43 -18.40 -4.71
N ARG A 201 1.27 -19.54 -5.39
CA ARG A 201 0.46 -19.71 -6.60
C ARG A 201 -0.65 -20.72 -6.39
#